data_AF-A0A7X7EZI7-F1
#
_entry.id   AF-A0A7X7EZI7-F1
#
_cell.length_a   1.000
_cell.length_b   1.000
_cell.length_c   1.000
_cell.angle_alpha   90.00
_cell.angle_beta   90.00
_cell.angle_gamma   90.00
#
_symmetry.space_group_name_H-M   'P 1'
#
loop_
_entity.id
_entity.type
_entity.pdbx_description
1 polymer ?
#
loop_
_entity_poly.entity_id
_entity_poly.type
_entity_poly.pdbx_seq_one_letter_code
_entity_poly.pdbx_strand_id
1 'polypeptide(L)'
;VPTVWWLIHDGESDGSAWFEGYDMQTKLRVGYIGRNGFQLEKPSSKDRFSIPSRGFPHSCVVDVWNQSQYLSSVYSHLSGRMVLLAGGQLLTVDLQRRTVNVLRESSDAVAVLPVVLSILSDGTITKTTAPPEKADSAPVVDSKTVVHSGLFLMIRTDRDIRLLDLDGKEVHRFVMPQSLHNEEFMAYFLGANKVLAQIDRWRSRSNPRRTKFVWFDNQGSIEKEEWVDLPRTVSFMSGRWPVALSAPLPAIWMVGTVFIGPHNYVRFGRRASYPSALVAVLSNTWPALVFVNAVGLVCAWLCYRRQKRYAQPWTWLWVVTVFLFGLPGLVGYLTYRRWPPLPPCPSCNALAPRDRETCHACGQPFPRPTLEGIEIFA
;
A
#
# COMPACT_ATOMS: atom_id res chain seq x y z
N VAL A 1 12.67 -11.14 -23.86
CA VAL A 1 12.04 -9.81 -23.61
C VAL A 1 11.23 -9.92 -22.33
N PRO A 2 11.22 -8.93 -21.42
CA PRO A 2 10.45 -9.02 -20.18
C PRO A 2 8.95 -9.17 -20.48
N THR A 3 8.37 -10.29 -20.05
CA THR A 3 6.94 -10.60 -20.16
C THR A 3 6.29 -10.46 -18.78
N VAL A 4 5.16 -9.79 -18.71
CA VAL A 4 4.31 -9.72 -17.51
C VAL A 4 3.07 -10.57 -17.73
N TRP A 5 2.73 -11.38 -16.74
CA TRP A 5 1.56 -12.26 -16.76
C TRP A 5 0.53 -11.78 -15.75
N TRP A 6 -0.73 -11.72 -16.18
CA TRP A 6 -1.87 -11.38 -15.36
C TRP A 6 -2.76 -12.60 -15.21
N LEU A 7 -3.14 -12.96 -13.98
CA LEU A 7 -4.23 -13.92 -13.79
C LEU A 7 -5.56 -13.18 -13.99
N ILE A 8 -6.30 -13.58 -15.00
CA ILE A 8 -7.63 -13.05 -15.29
C ILE A 8 -8.66 -14.04 -14.79
N HIS A 9 -9.60 -13.57 -13.97
CA HIS A 9 -10.76 -14.32 -13.50
C HIS A 9 -12.01 -13.81 -14.21
N ASP A 10 -12.96 -14.68 -14.55
CA ASP A 10 -14.18 -14.30 -15.26
C ASP A 10 -15.21 -13.53 -14.40
N GLY A 11 -15.05 -13.54 -13.09
CA GLY A 11 -15.85 -12.75 -12.14
C GLY A 11 -17.04 -13.50 -11.55
N GLU A 12 -17.27 -14.74 -11.98
CA GLU A 12 -18.30 -15.62 -11.41
C GLU A 12 -17.84 -16.19 -10.07
N SER A 13 -18.75 -16.46 -9.14
CA SER A 13 -18.37 -16.97 -7.82
C SER A 13 -17.61 -18.31 -7.94
N ASP A 14 -18.18 -19.28 -8.66
CA ASP A 14 -17.51 -20.54 -9.00
C ASP A 14 -16.90 -20.47 -10.40
N GLY A 15 -16.07 -19.45 -10.57
CA GLY A 15 -15.54 -19.03 -11.85
C GLY A 15 -14.36 -19.82 -12.36
N SER A 16 -13.84 -19.30 -13.46
CA SER A 16 -12.66 -19.84 -14.12
C SER A 16 -11.62 -18.74 -14.35
N ALA A 17 -10.35 -19.13 -14.32
CA ALA A 17 -9.24 -18.22 -14.55
C ALA A 17 -8.25 -18.72 -15.58
N TRP A 18 -7.46 -17.80 -16.12
CA TRP A 18 -6.35 -18.07 -17.03
C TRP A 18 -5.29 -16.98 -16.89
N PHE A 19 -4.05 -17.27 -17.27
CA PHE A 19 -3.04 -16.22 -17.36
C PHE A 19 -3.02 -15.61 -18.75
N GLU A 20 -2.79 -14.30 -18.79
CA GLU A 20 -2.61 -13.53 -20.02
C GLU A 20 -1.29 -12.77 -19.97
N GLY A 21 -0.43 -13.05 -20.95
CA GLY A 21 0.94 -12.54 -21.00
C GLY A 21 1.07 -11.36 -21.94
N TYR A 22 1.77 -10.32 -21.52
CA TYR A 22 2.05 -9.12 -22.29
C TYR A 22 3.55 -8.83 -22.32
N ASP A 23 4.02 -8.42 -23.48
CA ASP A 23 5.38 -7.91 -23.64
C ASP A 23 5.46 -6.50 -23.03
N MET A 24 6.40 -6.27 -22.12
CA MET A 24 6.45 -5.00 -21.39
C MET A 24 6.82 -3.80 -22.27
N GLN A 25 7.54 -4.01 -23.37
CA GLN A 25 8.02 -2.92 -24.22
C GLN A 25 6.95 -2.57 -25.27
N THR A 26 6.51 -3.58 -26.01
CA THR A 26 5.56 -3.40 -27.12
C THR A 26 4.12 -3.33 -26.67
N LYS A 27 3.81 -3.77 -25.43
CA LYS A 27 2.45 -3.91 -24.89
C LYS A 27 1.58 -4.90 -25.67
N LEU A 28 2.16 -5.66 -26.59
CA LEU A 28 1.44 -6.69 -27.34
C LEU A 28 1.27 -7.94 -26.49
N ARG A 29 0.13 -8.62 -26.69
CA ARG A 29 -0.14 -9.91 -26.05
C ARG A 29 0.82 -10.96 -26.60
N VAL A 30 1.45 -11.69 -25.69
CA VAL A 30 2.38 -12.80 -25.99
C VAL A 30 1.64 -14.13 -26.07
N GLY A 31 0.56 -14.29 -25.30
CA GLY A 31 -0.31 -15.45 -25.34
C GLY A 31 -1.01 -15.68 -23.99
N TYR A 32 -1.45 -16.91 -23.77
CA TYR A 32 -2.23 -17.32 -22.62
C TYR A 32 -1.65 -18.58 -21.98
N ILE A 33 -1.91 -18.79 -20.69
CA ILE A 33 -1.66 -20.07 -20.01
C ILE A 33 -2.98 -20.55 -19.38
N GLY A 34 -3.41 -21.74 -19.80
CA GLY A 34 -4.52 -22.49 -19.20
C GLY A 34 -4.02 -23.75 -18.50
N ARG A 35 -4.93 -24.68 -18.18
CA ARG A 35 -4.61 -25.97 -17.54
C ARG A 35 -3.61 -26.80 -18.34
N ASN A 36 -3.66 -26.71 -19.66
CA ASN A 36 -2.80 -27.48 -20.57
C ASN A 36 -1.48 -26.76 -20.90
N GLY A 37 -1.16 -25.64 -20.24
CA GLY A 37 0.03 -24.85 -20.51
C GLY A 37 -0.21 -23.67 -21.45
N PHE A 38 0.84 -23.26 -22.15
CA PHE A 38 0.85 -22.09 -23.03
C PHE A 38 0.09 -22.31 -24.34
N GLN A 39 -0.65 -21.29 -24.76
CA GLN A 39 -1.36 -21.26 -26.03
C GLN A 39 -1.47 -19.82 -26.56
N LEU A 40 -1.55 -19.67 -27.88
CA LEU A 40 -1.66 -18.36 -28.54
C LEU A 40 -3.08 -17.78 -28.46
N GLU A 41 -4.08 -18.65 -28.49
CA GLU A 41 -5.49 -18.28 -28.40
C GLU A 41 -6.01 -18.34 -26.97
N LYS A 42 -7.09 -17.62 -26.70
CA LYS A 42 -7.69 -17.59 -25.37
C LYS A 42 -8.21 -19.00 -24.98
N PRO A 43 -7.92 -19.50 -23.77
CA PRO A 43 -8.41 -20.80 -23.32
C PRO A 43 -9.93 -20.92 -23.39
N SER A 44 -10.38 -22.05 -23.94
CA SER A 44 -11.78 -22.48 -23.86
C SER A 44 -12.17 -22.62 -22.40
N SER A 45 -13.47 -22.62 -22.08
CA SER A 45 -13.91 -22.77 -20.69
C SER A 45 -13.38 -24.05 -20.01
N LYS A 46 -13.17 -25.13 -20.79
CA LYS A 46 -12.65 -26.41 -20.28
C LYS A 46 -11.15 -26.38 -19.97
N ASP A 47 -10.41 -25.50 -20.65
CA ASP A 47 -8.96 -25.38 -20.50
C ASP A 47 -8.56 -24.30 -19.49
N ARG A 48 -9.53 -23.64 -18.83
CA ARG A 48 -9.29 -22.67 -17.76
C ARG A 48 -9.16 -23.37 -16.40
N PHE A 49 -8.49 -22.71 -15.48
CA PHE A 49 -8.42 -23.14 -14.09
C PHE A 49 -9.78 -22.95 -13.42
N SER A 50 -10.38 -23.99 -12.87
CA SER A 50 -11.61 -23.87 -12.10
C SER A 50 -11.28 -23.36 -10.70
N ILE A 51 -11.82 -22.18 -10.33
CA ILE A 51 -11.58 -21.51 -9.06
C ILE A 51 -12.92 -21.44 -8.31
N PRO A 52 -13.26 -22.45 -7.50
CA PRO A 52 -14.51 -22.44 -6.74
C PRO A 52 -14.48 -21.40 -5.62
N SER A 53 -15.54 -20.61 -5.49
CA SER A 53 -15.79 -19.76 -4.32
C SER A 53 -16.34 -20.60 -3.17
N ARG A 54 -15.48 -21.29 -2.42
CA ARG A 54 -15.90 -21.96 -1.18
C ARG A 54 -16.18 -20.99 -0.02
N GLY A 55 -16.69 -19.79 -0.31
CA GLY A 55 -16.92 -18.72 0.68
C GLY A 55 -15.66 -17.97 1.13
N PHE A 56 -14.51 -18.23 0.52
CA PHE A 56 -13.25 -17.54 0.80
C PHE A 56 -12.92 -16.51 -0.30
N PRO A 57 -12.30 -15.37 0.05
CA PRO A 57 -11.87 -14.40 -0.95
C PRO A 57 -10.84 -15.01 -1.92
N HIS A 58 -10.87 -14.60 -3.19
CA HIS A 58 -9.99 -15.15 -4.25
C HIS A 58 -8.48 -15.08 -3.91
N SER A 59 -8.06 -14.17 -3.04
CA SER A 59 -6.69 -14.07 -2.52
C SER A 59 -6.23 -15.30 -1.71
N CYS A 60 -7.16 -16.14 -1.24
CA CYS A 60 -6.86 -17.39 -0.54
C CYS A 60 -6.63 -18.57 -1.50
N VAL A 61 -7.05 -18.43 -2.76
CA VAL A 61 -6.95 -19.46 -3.81
C VAL A 61 -5.80 -19.17 -4.77
N VAL A 62 -5.43 -17.88 -4.88
CA VAL A 62 -4.33 -17.36 -5.68
C VAL A 62 -3.54 -16.39 -4.82
N ASP A 63 -2.30 -16.73 -4.45
CA ASP A 63 -1.38 -15.74 -3.90
C ASP A 63 -0.40 -15.27 -4.99
N VAL A 64 -0.46 -13.98 -5.29
CA VAL A 64 0.45 -13.31 -6.21
C VAL A 64 1.53 -12.66 -5.37
N TRP A 65 2.74 -13.19 -5.52
CA TRP A 65 4.00 -12.81 -4.87
C TRP A 65 4.41 -11.34 -5.10
N ASN A 66 3.68 -10.38 -4.53
CA ASN A 66 4.02 -8.96 -4.64
C ASN A 66 3.75 -8.12 -3.37
N GLN A 67 3.40 -8.75 -2.24
CA GLN A 67 3.24 -8.06 -0.96
C GLN A 67 4.43 -8.31 0.00
N SER A 68 5.59 -7.72 -0.33
CA SER A 68 6.40 -6.94 0.62
C SER A 68 7.84 -6.80 0.14
N GLN A 69 8.36 -5.57 0.21
CA GLN A 69 9.76 -5.23 -0.04
C GLN A 69 10.74 -5.90 0.94
N TYR A 70 10.26 -6.52 2.02
CA TYR A 70 11.08 -7.21 3.03
C TYR A 70 11.43 -8.66 2.67
N LEU A 71 10.83 -9.20 1.62
CA LEU A 71 10.87 -10.61 1.28
C LEU A 71 11.69 -10.91 0.01
N SER A 72 12.12 -9.87 -0.72
CA SER A 72 12.80 -10.01 -2.03
C SER A 72 14.14 -10.76 -2.02
N SER A 73 14.85 -10.84 -0.89
CA SER A 73 16.15 -11.52 -0.82
C SER A 73 16.07 -13.04 -0.64
N VAL A 74 15.01 -13.56 0.00
CA VAL A 74 14.83 -15.00 0.25
C VAL A 74 14.11 -15.70 -0.92
N TYR A 75 13.40 -14.94 -1.75
CA TYR A 75 12.52 -15.47 -2.80
C TYR A 75 13.06 -15.38 -4.23
N SER A 76 14.35 -15.07 -4.40
CA SER A 76 15.03 -15.09 -5.69
C SER A 76 14.93 -16.45 -6.41
N HIS A 77 14.78 -17.56 -5.67
CA HIS A 77 14.74 -18.92 -6.20
C HIS A 77 13.41 -19.33 -6.85
N LEU A 78 12.32 -18.57 -6.67
CA LEU A 78 11.02 -18.84 -7.29
C LEU A 78 10.67 -17.90 -8.45
N SER A 79 11.64 -17.16 -9.00
CA SER A 79 11.40 -16.21 -10.09
C SER A 79 10.54 -16.83 -11.20
N GLY A 80 9.26 -16.44 -11.26
CA GLY A 80 8.30 -16.91 -12.27
C GLY A 80 7.51 -18.18 -11.95
N ARG A 81 7.64 -18.82 -10.78
CA ARG A 81 6.79 -19.96 -10.40
C ARG A 81 5.70 -19.54 -9.42
N MET A 82 4.47 -19.93 -9.70
CA MET A 82 3.32 -19.72 -8.83
C MET A 82 2.65 -21.03 -8.46
N VAL A 83 2.01 -21.05 -7.30
CA VAL A 83 1.19 -22.17 -6.85
C VAL A 83 -0.27 -21.74 -6.89
N LEU A 84 -1.11 -22.60 -7.47
CA LEU A 84 -2.52 -22.34 -7.69
C LEU A 84 -3.34 -23.54 -7.20
N LEU A 85 -4.37 -23.30 -6.40
CA LEU A 85 -5.36 -24.32 -6.08
C LEU A 85 -6.52 -24.20 -7.06
N ALA A 86 -6.71 -25.19 -7.94
CA ALA A 86 -7.76 -25.16 -8.95
C ALA A 86 -8.29 -26.56 -9.28
N GLY A 87 -9.61 -26.69 -9.39
CA GLY A 87 -10.26 -27.96 -9.73
C GLY A 87 -9.94 -29.12 -8.77
N GLY A 88 -9.68 -28.82 -7.49
CA GLY A 88 -9.25 -29.82 -6.50
C GLY A 88 -7.80 -30.28 -6.66
N GLN A 89 -7.00 -29.55 -7.45
CA GLN A 89 -5.59 -29.84 -7.69
C GLN A 89 -4.74 -28.68 -7.17
N LEU A 90 -3.61 -29.03 -6.57
CA LEU A 90 -2.52 -28.11 -6.32
C LEU A 90 -1.62 -28.08 -7.55
N LEU A 91 -1.56 -26.95 -8.23
CA LEU A 91 -0.85 -26.75 -9.49
C LEU A 91 0.36 -25.84 -9.27
N THR A 92 1.43 -26.12 -9.99
CA THR A 92 2.55 -25.18 -10.16
C THR A 92 2.53 -24.63 -11.58
N VAL A 93 2.51 -23.30 -11.68
CA VAL A 93 2.53 -22.57 -12.96
C VAL A 93 3.88 -21.87 -13.07
N ASP A 94 4.72 -22.35 -13.98
CA ASP A 94 5.99 -21.71 -14.32
C ASP A 94 5.76 -20.72 -15.46
N LEU A 95 5.69 -19.43 -15.15
CA LEU A 95 5.44 -18.34 -16.08
C LEU A 95 6.61 -18.09 -17.04
N GLN A 96 7.83 -18.47 -16.65
CA GLN A 96 9.00 -18.33 -17.52
C GLN A 96 9.02 -19.43 -18.57
N ARG A 97 8.84 -20.69 -18.13
CA ARG A 97 8.75 -21.86 -18.99
C ARG A 97 7.38 -22.01 -19.66
N ARG A 98 6.39 -21.27 -19.18
CA ARG A 98 4.98 -21.27 -19.60
C ARG A 98 4.32 -22.65 -19.50
N THR A 99 4.69 -23.39 -18.46
CA THR A 99 4.22 -24.76 -18.20
C THR A 99 3.35 -24.80 -16.96
N VAL A 100 2.41 -25.74 -16.93
CA VAL A 100 1.59 -26.06 -15.76
C VAL A 100 1.83 -27.51 -15.38
N ASN A 101 2.15 -27.76 -14.12
CA ASN A 101 2.32 -29.10 -13.58
C ASN A 101 1.39 -29.31 -12.40
N VAL A 102 0.80 -30.50 -12.32
CA VAL A 102 0.06 -30.93 -11.13
C VAL A 102 1.09 -31.32 -10.09
N LEU A 103 1.09 -30.62 -8.95
CA LEU A 103 1.93 -30.96 -7.82
C LEU A 103 1.29 -32.08 -7.00
N ARG A 104 -0.02 -31.98 -6.73
CA ARG A 104 -0.77 -32.96 -5.94
C ARG A 104 -2.28 -32.80 -6.13
N GLU A 105 -3.01 -33.90 -6.06
CA GLU A 105 -4.47 -33.91 -5.89
C GLU A 105 -4.85 -33.54 -4.44
N SER A 106 -5.67 -32.51 -4.25
CA SER A 106 -6.17 -32.08 -2.94
C SER A 106 -7.57 -31.47 -3.07
N SER A 107 -8.57 -32.34 -3.25
CA SER A 107 -9.98 -31.93 -3.37
C SER A 107 -10.55 -31.33 -2.07
N ASP A 108 -9.89 -31.60 -0.95
CA ASP A 108 -10.18 -31.12 0.40
C ASP A 108 -9.51 -29.78 0.72
N ALA A 109 -8.57 -29.31 -0.10
CA ALA A 109 -7.93 -28.01 0.10
C ALA A 109 -8.90 -26.87 -0.21
N VAL A 110 -8.79 -25.83 0.60
CA VAL A 110 -9.63 -24.63 0.56
C VAL A 110 -8.78 -23.39 0.33
N ALA A 111 -7.57 -23.36 0.87
CA ALA A 111 -6.61 -22.29 0.64
C ALA A 111 -5.18 -22.83 0.59
N VAL A 112 -4.31 -22.12 -0.12
CA VAL A 112 -2.87 -22.40 -0.15
C VAL A 112 -2.09 -21.10 -0.01
N LEU A 113 -1.02 -21.14 0.79
CA LEU A 113 -0.12 -20.02 1.01
C LEU A 113 1.34 -20.50 1.05
N PRO A 114 2.25 -19.94 0.25
CA PRO A 114 3.67 -20.18 0.43
C PRO A 114 4.18 -19.52 1.73
N VAL A 115 4.96 -20.26 2.52
CA VAL A 115 5.51 -19.78 3.80
C VAL A 115 6.98 -20.13 3.93
N VAL A 116 7.79 -19.20 4.44
CA VAL A 116 9.20 -19.46 4.75
C VAL A 116 9.35 -19.76 6.21
N LEU A 117 9.80 -20.98 6.49
CA LEU A 117 9.89 -21.51 7.84
C LEU A 117 11.20 -22.28 8.00
N SER A 118 11.58 -22.46 9.26
CA SER A 118 12.61 -23.41 9.67
C SER A 118 11.97 -24.38 10.66
N ILE A 119 12.17 -25.67 10.41
CA ILE A 119 11.72 -26.80 11.21
C ILE A 119 12.96 -27.42 11.85
N LEU A 120 13.02 -27.38 13.18
CA LEU A 120 14.12 -27.95 13.96
C LEU A 120 13.91 -29.45 14.19
N SER A 121 14.95 -30.14 14.67
CA SER A 121 14.96 -31.58 14.92
C SER A 121 13.94 -32.07 15.93
N ASP A 122 13.46 -31.19 16.80
CA ASP A 122 12.38 -31.45 17.75
C ASP A 122 10.98 -31.14 17.18
N GLY A 123 10.88 -30.81 15.89
CA GLY A 123 9.66 -30.41 15.21
C GLY A 123 9.32 -28.92 15.35
N THR A 124 10.10 -28.13 16.10
CA THR A 124 9.83 -26.70 16.32
C THR A 124 9.81 -25.92 15.01
N ILE A 125 8.69 -25.24 14.75
CA ILE A 125 8.53 -24.36 13.60
C ILE A 125 8.79 -22.92 14.01
N THR A 126 9.74 -22.26 13.33
CA THR A 126 10.05 -20.85 13.52
C THR A 126 10.15 -20.14 12.17
N LYS A 127 10.03 -18.80 12.19
CA LYS A 127 10.31 -18.00 11.00
C LYS A 127 11.80 -18.09 10.69
N THR A 128 12.15 -18.28 9.41
CA THR A 128 13.56 -18.21 9.00
C THR A 128 14.08 -16.80 9.25
N THR A 129 14.91 -16.65 10.27
CA THR A 129 15.83 -15.52 10.39
C THR A 129 16.97 -15.78 9.41
N ALA A 130 17.34 -14.78 8.60
CA ALA A 130 18.59 -14.84 7.84
C ALA A 130 19.74 -15.24 8.79
N PRO A 131 20.72 -16.05 8.34
CA PRO A 131 21.87 -16.38 9.18
C PRO A 131 22.52 -15.09 9.66
N PRO A 132 22.98 -15.01 10.93
CA PRO A 132 23.63 -13.81 11.43
C PRO A 132 24.84 -13.49 10.54
N GLU A 133 24.88 -12.26 10.01
CA GLU A 133 25.87 -11.83 9.01
C GLU A 133 27.30 -11.73 9.57
N LYS A 134 27.52 -11.97 10.87
CA LYS A 134 28.86 -12.12 11.47
C LYS A 134 28.85 -13.15 12.58
N ALA A 135 29.62 -14.21 12.40
CA ALA A 135 29.92 -15.20 13.41
C ALA A 135 31.02 -14.67 14.34
N ASP A 136 30.63 -13.99 15.43
CA ASP A 136 31.56 -13.64 16.53
C ASP A 136 30.98 -13.96 17.93
N SER A 137 29.88 -14.71 18.00
CA SER A 137 29.35 -15.21 19.27
C SER A 137 29.62 -16.70 19.42
N ALA A 138 30.31 -17.03 20.52
CA ALA A 138 30.65 -18.37 20.99
C ALA A 138 29.49 -19.38 20.88
N PRO A 139 29.76 -20.69 20.75
CA PRO A 139 28.74 -21.69 20.50
C PRO A 139 27.80 -21.79 21.70
N VAL A 140 26.60 -21.25 21.55
CA VAL A 140 25.48 -21.59 22.43
C VAL A 140 25.12 -23.04 22.10
N VAL A 141 25.45 -23.93 23.03
CA VAL A 141 25.02 -25.33 23.05
C VAL A 141 23.51 -25.34 23.30
N ASP A 142 22.71 -25.13 22.26
CA ASP A 142 21.32 -25.56 22.23
C ASP A 142 21.17 -26.49 21.02
N SER A 143 21.17 -27.79 21.31
CA SER A 143 21.36 -28.88 20.34
C SER A 143 20.11 -29.15 19.51
N LYS A 144 19.53 -28.11 18.91
CA LYS A 144 18.43 -28.22 17.94
C LYS A 144 18.99 -27.96 16.56
N THR A 145 19.19 -29.03 15.81
CA THR A 145 19.64 -28.92 14.43
C THR A 145 18.46 -28.54 13.55
N VAL A 146 18.67 -27.62 12.61
CA VAL A 146 17.68 -27.31 11.59
C VAL A 146 17.57 -28.52 10.67
N VAL A 147 16.41 -29.18 10.64
CA VAL A 147 16.17 -30.37 9.80
C VAL A 147 15.65 -29.96 8.43
N HIS A 148 14.77 -28.96 8.40
CA HIS A 148 14.32 -28.35 7.15
C HIS A 148 14.28 -26.84 7.32
N SER A 149 14.92 -26.08 6.43
CA SER A 149 14.75 -24.63 6.36
C SER A 149 14.59 -24.23 4.91
N GLY A 150 13.57 -23.42 4.65
CA GLY A 150 13.28 -22.97 3.30
C GLY A 150 11.82 -22.64 3.10
N LEU A 151 11.38 -22.84 1.87
CA LEU A 151 10.03 -22.54 1.43
C LEU A 151 9.15 -23.78 1.51
N PHE A 152 7.97 -23.61 2.10
CA PHE A 152 6.92 -24.61 2.20
C PHE A 152 5.61 -24.08 1.61
N LEU A 153 4.69 -24.99 1.30
CA LEU A 153 3.31 -24.69 0.94
C LEU A 153 2.42 -25.02 2.14
N MET A 154 1.81 -24.00 2.72
CA MET A 154 0.80 -24.16 3.76
C MET A 154 -0.57 -24.31 3.11
N ILE A 155 -1.22 -25.43 3.34
CA ILE A 155 -2.56 -25.73 2.84
C ILE A 155 -3.53 -25.73 4.00
N ARG A 156 -4.66 -25.06 3.82
CA ARG A 156 -5.82 -25.19 4.71
C ARG A 156 -6.84 -26.12 4.08
N THR A 157 -7.31 -27.09 4.84
CA THR A 157 -8.52 -27.87 4.55
C THR A 157 -9.64 -27.46 5.51
N ASP A 158 -10.80 -28.09 5.39
CA ASP A 158 -11.89 -27.91 6.36
C ASP A 158 -11.54 -28.42 7.77
N ARG A 159 -10.52 -29.29 7.91
CA ARG A 159 -10.23 -30.01 9.16
C ARG A 159 -8.82 -29.80 9.70
N ASP A 160 -7.88 -29.38 8.86
CA ASP A 160 -6.47 -29.31 9.23
C ASP A 160 -5.72 -28.24 8.44
N ILE A 161 -4.53 -27.90 8.95
CA ILE A 161 -3.51 -27.14 8.24
C ILE A 161 -2.35 -28.10 7.97
N ARG A 162 -1.89 -28.15 6.72
CA ARG A 162 -0.79 -29.00 6.27
C ARG A 162 0.36 -28.14 5.77
N LEU A 163 1.59 -28.51 6.10
CA LEU A 163 2.79 -27.96 5.50
C LEU A 163 3.35 -28.99 4.53
N LEU A 164 3.46 -28.61 3.27
CA LEU A 164 4.10 -29.41 2.23
C LEU A 164 5.45 -28.79 1.86
N ASP A 165 6.39 -29.64 1.44
CA ASP A 165 7.54 -29.16 0.68
C ASP A 165 7.14 -28.77 -0.76
N LEU A 166 8.10 -28.28 -1.53
CA LEU A 166 7.88 -27.86 -2.92
C LEU A 166 7.63 -29.01 -3.89
N ASP A 167 7.89 -30.25 -3.47
CA ASP A 167 7.60 -31.47 -4.23
C ASP A 167 6.22 -32.03 -3.86
N GLY A 168 5.47 -31.35 -2.98
CA GLY A 168 4.12 -31.70 -2.58
C GLY A 168 4.04 -32.76 -1.48
N LYS A 169 5.19 -33.17 -0.92
CA LYS A 169 5.25 -34.12 0.19
C LYS A 169 4.90 -33.39 1.48
N GLU A 170 4.05 -34.03 2.28
CA GLU A 170 3.64 -33.49 3.57
C GLU A 170 4.76 -33.62 4.60
N VAL A 171 5.07 -32.50 5.25
CA VAL A 171 6.12 -32.37 6.26
C VAL A 171 5.50 -32.23 7.65
N HIS A 172 4.35 -31.55 7.77
CA HIS A 172 3.66 -31.37 9.05
C HIS A 172 2.15 -31.23 8.89
N ARG A 173 1.39 -31.58 9.93
CA ARG A 173 -0.07 -31.47 9.99
C ARG A 173 -0.53 -30.98 11.36
N PHE A 174 -1.47 -30.05 11.36
CA PHE A 174 -2.15 -29.54 12.55
C PHE A 174 -3.65 -29.75 12.40
N VAL A 175 -4.26 -30.54 13.28
CA VAL A 175 -5.72 -30.69 13.32
C VAL A 175 -6.32 -29.39 13.82
N MET A 176 -7.33 -28.90 13.10
CA MET A 176 -7.99 -27.65 13.39
C MET A 176 -9.20 -27.89 14.31
N PRO A 177 -9.33 -27.14 15.43
CA PRO A 177 -10.50 -27.19 16.28
C PRO A 177 -11.79 -26.90 15.51
N GLN A 178 -12.90 -27.55 15.89
CA GLN A 178 -14.20 -27.36 15.23
C GLN A 178 -14.66 -25.90 15.20
N SER A 179 -14.26 -25.10 16.19
CA SER A 179 -14.58 -23.67 16.27
C SER A 179 -13.95 -22.83 15.15
N LEU A 180 -12.94 -23.36 14.43
CA LEU A 180 -12.22 -22.66 13.37
C LEU A 180 -12.59 -23.11 11.95
N HIS A 181 -13.34 -24.20 11.79
CA HIS A 181 -13.62 -24.80 10.46
C HIS A 181 -14.21 -23.78 9.47
N ASN A 182 -15.13 -22.95 9.94
CA ASN A 182 -15.83 -21.93 9.15
C ASN A 182 -15.35 -20.48 9.40
N GLU A 183 -14.20 -20.30 10.07
CA GLU A 183 -13.67 -18.96 10.37
C GLU A 183 -12.49 -18.63 9.45
N GLU A 184 -12.39 -17.40 8.97
CA GLU A 184 -11.16 -16.89 8.35
C GLU A 184 -10.17 -16.49 9.46
N PHE A 185 -8.93 -16.98 9.40
CA PHE A 185 -7.92 -16.66 10.42
C PHE A 185 -6.50 -16.67 9.87
N MET A 186 -5.61 -15.96 10.55
CA MET A 186 -4.16 -16.05 10.36
C MET A 186 -3.58 -17.05 11.35
N ALA A 187 -2.74 -17.98 10.88
CA ALA A 187 -2.06 -18.96 11.71
C ALA A 187 -0.62 -18.52 12.03
N TYR A 188 -0.25 -18.58 13.30
CA TYR A 188 1.11 -18.39 13.78
C TYR A 188 1.58 -19.66 14.49
N PHE A 189 2.69 -20.23 14.04
CA PHE A 189 3.29 -21.40 14.68
C PHE A 189 4.13 -20.96 15.89
N LEU A 190 3.81 -21.49 17.07
CA LEU A 190 4.40 -21.14 18.36
C LEU A 190 5.19 -22.32 18.95
N GLY A 191 6.01 -22.99 18.14
CA GLY A 191 6.75 -24.18 18.53
C GLY A 191 6.43 -25.41 17.66
N ALA A 192 6.73 -26.60 18.17
CA ALA A 192 6.50 -27.85 17.44
C ALA A 192 5.02 -28.22 17.33
N ASN A 193 4.27 -28.01 18.42
CA ASN A 193 2.92 -28.53 18.56
C ASN A 193 1.91 -27.46 18.95
N LYS A 194 2.18 -26.18 18.68
CA LYS A 194 1.29 -25.09 19.09
C LYS A 194 1.05 -24.11 17.96
N VAL A 195 -0.21 -23.78 17.74
CA VAL A 195 -0.66 -22.80 16.76
C VAL A 195 -1.51 -21.75 17.45
N LEU A 196 -1.29 -20.50 17.08
CA LEU A 196 -2.15 -19.38 17.41
C LEU A 196 -2.95 -18.99 16.16
N ALA A 197 -4.26 -19.17 16.20
CA ALA A 197 -5.18 -18.63 15.21
C ALA A 197 -5.65 -17.24 15.65
N GLN A 198 -5.48 -16.26 14.78
CA GLN A 198 -6.00 -14.90 14.92
C GLN A 198 -7.21 -14.73 13.97
N ILE A 199 -8.40 -14.60 14.54
CA ILE A 199 -9.64 -14.36 13.81
C ILE A 199 -10.01 -12.90 13.97
N ASP A 200 -10.11 -12.20 12.85
CA ASP A 200 -10.45 -10.79 12.84
C ASP A 200 -11.92 -10.59 12.45
N ARG A 201 -12.81 -10.47 13.44
CA ARG A 201 -14.23 -10.22 13.16
C ARG A 201 -14.48 -8.73 12.92
N TRP A 202 -14.77 -8.40 11.66
CA TRP A 202 -15.32 -7.10 11.30
C TRP A 202 -16.78 -7.00 11.76
N ARG A 203 -17.04 -6.31 12.87
CA ARG A 203 -18.40 -5.84 13.19
C ARG A 203 -18.65 -4.48 12.52
N SER A 204 -19.81 -4.34 11.90
CA SER A 204 -20.29 -3.15 11.17
C SER A 204 -20.05 -1.81 11.91
N ARG A 205 -19.70 -0.80 11.10
CA ARG A 205 -19.67 0.68 11.24
C ARG A 205 -19.21 1.38 12.53
N SER A 206 -19.19 0.80 13.74
CA SER A 206 -18.94 1.57 14.98
C SER A 206 -18.07 0.92 16.06
N ASN A 207 -17.52 -0.29 15.87
CA ASN A 207 -16.81 -1.02 16.94
C ASN A 207 -15.31 -1.20 16.64
N PRO A 208 -14.39 -1.14 17.63
CA PRO A 208 -13.02 -1.65 17.49
C PRO A 208 -12.99 -3.05 16.90
N ARG A 209 -11.92 -3.35 16.15
CA ARG A 209 -11.68 -4.70 15.62
C ARG A 209 -11.51 -5.60 16.83
N ARG A 210 -12.51 -6.42 17.07
CA ARG A 210 -12.45 -7.43 18.11
C ARG A 210 -11.79 -8.66 17.51
N THR A 211 -10.56 -8.90 17.93
CA THR A 211 -9.74 -10.00 17.45
C THR A 211 -9.86 -11.14 18.44
N LYS A 212 -10.24 -12.33 17.97
CA LYS A 212 -10.20 -13.57 18.75
C LYS A 212 -8.85 -14.25 18.51
N PHE A 213 -8.18 -14.60 19.58
CA PHE A 213 -6.99 -15.43 19.56
C PHE A 213 -7.35 -16.81 20.10
N VAL A 214 -6.98 -17.86 19.38
CA VAL A 214 -7.20 -19.26 19.77
C VAL A 214 -5.86 -19.97 19.74
N TRP A 215 -5.38 -20.42 20.89
CA TRP A 215 -4.19 -21.26 21.01
C TRP A 215 -4.63 -22.72 21.04
N PHE A 216 -4.13 -23.52 20.11
CA PHE A 216 -4.44 -24.94 20.03
C PHE A 216 -3.20 -25.76 19.70
N ASP A 217 -3.24 -27.03 20.09
CA ASP A 217 -2.16 -27.97 19.83
C ASP A 217 -2.28 -28.66 18.46
N ASN A 218 -1.34 -29.55 18.13
CA ASN A 218 -1.38 -30.29 16.86
C ASN A 218 -2.56 -31.26 16.70
N GLN A 219 -3.25 -31.62 17.80
CA GLN A 219 -4.46 -32.45 17.80
C GLN A 219 -5.75 -31.62 17.77
N GLY A 220 -5.64 -30.29 17.78
CA GLY A 220 -6.80 -29.39 17.80
C GLY A 220 -7.40 -29.20 19.19
N SER A 221 -6.68 -29.58 20.26
CA SER A 221 -7.07 -29.25 21.62
C SER A 221 -6.82 -27.78 21.89
N ILE A 222 -7.86 -27.05 22.31
CA ILE A 222 -7.77 -25.62 22.60
C ILE A 222 -7.21 -25.44 24.02
N GLU A 223 -6.05 -24.80 24.13
CA GLU A 223 -5.46 -24.46 25.42
C GLU A 223 -6.01 -23.15 25.97
N LYS A 224 -6.22 -22.16 25.09
CA LYS A 224 -6.62 -20.81 25.47
C LYS A 224 -7.42 -20.15 24.36
N GLU A 225 -8.44 -19.39 24.74
CA GLU A 225 -9.11 -18.43 23.86
C GLU A 225 -9.14 -17.06 24.52
N GLU A 226 -8.89 -15.99 23.75
CA GLU A 226 -8.92 -14.63 24.26
C GLU A 226 -9.51 -13.67 23.23
N TRP A 227 -10.37 -12.77 23.69
CA TRP A 227 -10.90 -11.68 22.89
C TRP A 227 -10.20 -10.39 23.26
N VAL A 228 -9.54 -9.76 22.29
CA VAL A 228 -8.84 -8.51 22.49
C VAL A 228 -9.42 -7.45 21.57
N ASP A 229 -9.81 -6.32 22.15
CA ASP A 229 -10.23 -5.14 21.39
C ASP A 229 -8.97 -4.38 20.96
N LEU A 230 -8.49 -4.66 19.74
CA LEU A 230 -7.28 -4.03 19.22
C LEU A 230 -7.63 -2.66 18.62
N PRO A 231 -7.00 -1.56 19.08
CA PRO A 231 -7.17 -0.27 18.45
C PRO A 231 -6.63 -0.34 17.02
N ARG A 232 -7.44 0.05 16.03
CA ARG A 232 -7.06 0.07 14.62
C ARG A 232 -5.84 0.99 14.43
N THR A 233 -4.64 0.42 14.41
CA THR A 233 -3.43 1.02 13.85
C THR A 233 -3.60 0.96 12.33
N VAL A 234 -4.30 1.94 11.77
CA VAL A 234 -4.25 2.18 10.32
C VAL A 234 -2.83 2.62 10.00
N SER A 235 -1.96 1.65 9.76
CA SER A 235 -0.60 1.88 9.29
C SER A 235 -0.67 2.20 7.81
N PHE A 236 -0.88 3.48 7.50
CA PHE A 236 -0.54 4.02 6.19
C PHE A 236 0.42 5.20 6.26
N MET A 237 0.75 5.68 7.46
CA MET A 237 1.81 6.65 7.78
C MET A 237 1.67 6.94 9.28
N SER A 238 2.35 6.18 10.14
CA SER A 238 2.29 6.35 11.60
C SER A 238 2.89 7.68 12.10
N GLY A 239 3.28 8.60 11.20
CA GLY A 239 3.54 9.98 11.51
C GLY A 239 2.65 10.91 10.68
N ARG A 240 1.90 11.79 11.34
CA ARG A 240 1.27 12.96 10.70
C ARG A 240 2.30 13.93 10.10
N TRP A 241 3.53 13.86 10.60
CA TRP A 241 4.67 14.67 10.16
C TRP A 241 5.08 14.42 8.70
N PRO A 242 5.30 13.16 8.24
CA PRO A 242 5.49 12.86 6.82
C PRO A 242 4.45 13.52 5.90
N VAL A 243 3.17 13.43 6.25
CA VAL A 243 2.08 14.05 5.47
C VAL A 243 2.17 15.58 5.49
N ALA A 244 2.50 16.16 6.64
CA ALA A 244 2.64 17.62 6.80
C ALA A 244 3.83 18.17 6.00
N LEU A 245 4.91 17.39 5.92
CA LEU A 245 6.10 17.70 5.14
C LEU A 245 5.85 17.54 3.64
N SER A 246 5.14 16.49 3.21
CA SER A 246 4.86 16.25 1.79
C SER A 246 3.82 17.21 1.23
N ALA A 247 2.87 17.66 2.05
CA ALA A 247 1.76 18.49 1.62
C ALA A 247 1.43 19.57 2.67
N PRO A 248 2.22 20.65 2.76
CA PRO A 248 1.97 21.78 3.66
C PRO A 248 0.85 22.65 3.08
N LEU A 249 -0.37 22.11 3.07
CA LEU A 249 -1.58 22.71 2.50
C LEU A 249 -2.55 23.09 3.62
N PRO A 250 -2.51 24.34 4.14
CA PRO A 250 -3.35 24.75 5.27
C PRO A 250 -4.83 24.42 5.12
N ALA A 251 -5.41 24.59 3.94
CA ALA A 251 -6.82 24.28 3.70
C ALA A 251 -7.18 22.82 3.97
N ILE A 252 -6.38 21.88 3.46
CA ILE A 252 -6.62 20.44 3.63
C ILE A 252 -6.47 20.06 5.11
N TRP A 253 -5.46 20.61 5.78
CA TRP A 253 -5.23 20.36 7.20
C TRP A 253 -6.34 20.90 8.08
N MET A 254 -6.83 22.13 7.82
CA MET A 254 -7.95 22.72 8.54
C MET A 254 -9.23 21.89 8.36
N VAL A 255 -9.57 21.52 7.11
CA VAL A 255 -10.76 20.70 6.83
C VAL A 255 -10.64 19.31 7.48
N GLY A 256 -9.46 18.71 7.35
CA GLY A 256 -9.12 17.42 7.93
C GLY A 256 -9.27 17.40 9.46
N THR A 257 -8.75 18.42 10.14
CA THR A 257 -8.78 18.50 11.60
C THR A 257 -10.14 18.93 12.14
N VAL A 258 -10.82 19.88 11.48
CA VAL A 258 -12.08 20.42 12.01
C VAL A 258 -13.25 19.50 11.70
N PHE A 259 -13.34 18.93 10.49
CA PHE A 259 -14.51 18.18 10.04
C PHE A 259 -14.26 16.68 9.94
N ILE A 260 -13.26 16.27 9.17
CA ILE A 260 -13.07 14.84 8.81
C ILE A 260 -12.64 14.02 10.02
N GLY A 261 -11.64 14.49 10.76
CA GLY A 261 -11.08 13.80 11.92
C GLY A 261 -12.12 13.58 13.02
N PRO A 262 -12.79 14.62 13.53
CA PRO A 262 -13.77 14.50 14.60
C PRO A 262 -14.98 13.68 14.17
N HIS A 263 -15.48 13.89 12.94
CA HIS A 263 -16.55 13.08 12.37
C HIS A 263 -16.16 11.59 12.35
N ASN A 264 -14.95 11.26 11.91
CA ASN A 264 -14.45 9.88 11.93
C ASN A 264 -14.33 9.34 13.37
N TYR A 265 -13.86 10.13 14.32
CA TYR A 265 -13.76 9.71 15.72
C TYR A 265 -15.12 9.37 16.33
N VAL A 266 -16.16 10.16 16.05
CA VAL A 266 -17.54 9.88 16.48
C VAL A 266 -18.11 8.68 15.72
N ARG A 267 -17.99 8.69 14.38
CA ARG A 267 -18.50 7.63 13.50
C ARG A 267 -17.93 6.26 13.85
N PHE A 268 -16.65 6.19 14.23
CA PHE A 268 -15.98 4.96 14.62
C PHE A 268 -16.08 4.65 16.13
N GLY A 269 -16.96 5.32 16.88
CA GLY A 269 -17.19 5.04 18.30
C GLY A 269 -16.00 5.33 19.21
N ARG A 270 -14.96 6.04 18.75
CA ARG A 270 -13.75 6.35 19.54
C ARG A 270 -14.02 7.40 20.62
N ARG A 271 -15.04 8.22 20.43
CA ARG A 271 -15.49 9.26 21.36
C ARG A 271 -17.02 9.37 21.29
N ALA A 272 -17.64 9.67 22.43
CA ALA A 272 -19.10 9.74 22.56
C ALA A 272 -19.72 10.99 21.90
N SER A 273 -18.93 12.03 21.65
CA SER A 273 -19.45 13.31 21.16
C SER A 273 -18.47 14.01 20.22
N TYR A 274 -19.00 14.85 19.33
CA TYR A 274 -18.18 15.65 18.42
C TYR A 274 -17.19 16.58 19.14
N PRO A 275 -17.57 17.30 20.21
CA PRO A 275 -16.62 18.16 20.93
C PRO A 275 -15.44 17.37 21.53
N SER A 276 -15.71 16.21 22.15
CA SER A 276 -14.65 15.37 22.71
C SER A 276 -13.75 14.75 21.62
N ALA A 277 -14.32 14.44 20.46
CA ALA A 277 -13.58 14.05 19.27
C ALA A 277 -12.70 15.19 18.73
N LEU A 278 -13.22 16.42 18.65
CA LEU A 278 -12.49 17.58 18.18
C LEU A 278 -11.29 17.90 19.07
N VAL A 279 -11.47 17.90 20.39
CA VAL A 279 -10.38 18.09 21.36
C VAL A 279 -9.30 17.02 21.18
N ALA A 280 -9.70 15.75 21.00
CA ALA A 280 -8.76 14.65 20.82
C ALA A 280 -8.00 14.70 19.48
N VAL A 281 -8.62 15.21 18.41
CA VAL A 281 -7.95 15.43 17.14
C VAL A 281 -6.98 16.60 17.28
N LEU A 282 -7.44 17.75 17.80
CA LEU A 282 -6.64 18.96 17.99
C LEU A 282 -5.40 18.70 18.85
N SER A 283 -5.55 18.06 20.01
CA SER A 283 -4.43 17.74 20.91
C SER A 283 -3.33 16.92 20.23
N ASN A 284 -3.69 16.13 19.22
CA ASN A 284 -2.77 15.29 18.47
C ASN A 284 -2.38 15.86 17.10
N THR A 285 -2.98 16.97 16.63
CA THR A 285 -2.63 17.62 15.36
C THR A 285 -2.04 19.02 15.49
N TRP A 286 -2.11 19.63 16.68
CA TRP A 286 -1.75 21.04 16.84
C TRP A 286 -0.32 21.38 16.38
N PRO A 287 0.74 20.55 16.59
CA PRO A 287 2.09 20.92 16.14
C PRO A 287 2.17 20.98 14.62
N ALA A 288 1.55 20.01 13.94
CA ALA A 288 1.47 19.96 12.49
C ALA A 288 0.65 21.13 11.93
N LEU A 289 -0.46 21.50 12.59
CA LEU A 289 -1.24 22.67 12.20
C LEU A 289 -0.44 23.95 12.32
N VAL A 290 0.28 24.16 13.43
CA VAL A 290 1.15 25.33 13.60
C VAL A 290 2.20 25.38 12.51
N PHE A 291 2.88 24.27 12.24
CA PHE A 291 3.89 24.18 11.19
C PHE A 291 3.32 24.51 9.80
N VAL A 292 2.23 23.85 9.39
CA VAL A 292 1.63 24.04 8.07
C VAL A 292 1.11 25.47 7.89
N ASN A 293 0.48 26.05 8.91
CA ASN A 293 0.05 27.44 8.86
C ASN A 293 1.22 28.43 8.85
N ALA A 294 2.32 28.16 9.57
CA ALA A 294 3.52 28.98 9.51
C ALA A 294 4.14 28.97 8.10
N VAL A 295 4.25 27.80 7.46
CA VAL A 295 4.70 27.68 6.06
C VAL A 295 3.75 28.44 5.13
N GLY A 296 2.44 28.30 5.31
CA GLY A 296 1.43 29.04 4.55
C GLY A 296 1.57 30.55 4.70
N LEU A 297 1.79 31.06 5.91
CA LEU A 297 2.01 32.48 6.20
C LEU A 297 3.28 33.02 5.54
N VAL A 298 4.38 32.25 5.58
CA VAL A 298 5.62 32.62 4.89
C VAL A 298 5.38 32.73 3.39
N CYS A 299 4.70 31.76 2.78
CA CYS A 299 4.34 31.79 1.37
C CYS A 299 3.46 32.99 1.02
N ALA A 300 2.45 33.26 1.84
CA ALA A 300 1.53 34.38 1.68
C ALA A 300 2.25 35.74 1.81
N TRP A 301 3.20 35.86 2.74
CA TRP A 301 4.03 37.05 2.91
C TRP A 301 4.95 37.29 1.71
N LEU A 302 5.58 36.22 1.18
CA LEU A 302 6.38 36.31 -0.05
C LEU A 302 5.51 36.76 -1.24
N CYS A 303 4.30 36.20 -1.37
CA CYS A 303 3.31 36.61 -2.36
C CYS A 303 2.93 38.09 -2.17
N TYR A 304 2.61 38.54 -0.96
CA TYR A 304 2.25 39.93 -0.66
C TYR A 304 3.39 40.90 -1.01
N ARG A 305 4.64 40.59 -0.61
CA ARG A 305 5.80 41.42 -0.94
C ARG A 305 5.98 41.52 -2.45
N ARG A 306 5.77 40.43 -3.18
CA ARG A 306 5.84 40.42 -4.63
C ARG A 306 4.69 41.21 -5.26
N GLN A 307 3.45 41.00 -4.82
CA GLN A 307 2.27 41.78 -5.25
C GLN A 307 2.50 43.29 -5.10
N LYS A 308 3.02 43.73 -3.94
CA LYS A 308 3.35 45.13 -3.68
C LYS A 308 4.48 45.63 -4.55
N ARG A 309 5.57 44.86 -4.69
CA ARG A 309 6.72 45.22 -5.54
C ARG A 309 6.33 45.41 -7.00
N TYR A 310 5.40 44.61 -7.51
CA TYR A 310 4.94 44.68 -8.90
C TYR A 310 3.64 45.47 -9.08
N ALA A 311 3.14 46.12 -8.03
CA ALA A 311 1.91 46.91 -8.04
C ALA A 311 0.76 46.20 -8.76
N GLN A 312 0.55 44.93 -8.40
CA GLN A 312 -0.41 44.04 -9.05
C GLN A 312 -1.79 44.15 -8.39
N PRO A 313 -2.88 44.08 -9.18
CA PRO A 313 -4.23 44.15 -8.64
C PRO A 313 -4.64 42.84 -7.95
N TRP A 314 -5.74 42.86 -7.20
CA TRP A 314 -6.30 41.69 -6.49
C TRP A 314 -5.31 41.05 -5.50
N THR A 315 -4.44 41.86 -4.87
CA THR A 315 -3.41 41.39 -3.93
C THR A 315 -3.99 40.48 -2.85
N TRP A 316 -5.12 40.85 -2.25
CA TRP A 316 -5.74 40.08 -1.17
C TRP A 316 -6.15 38.67 -1.62
N LEU A 317 -6.74 38.54 -2.83
CA LEU A 317 -7.18 37.26 -3.37
C LEU A 317 -6.00 36.30 -3.52
N TRP A 318 -4.90 36.77 -4.12
CA TRP A 318 -3.70 35.96 -4.30
C TRP A 318 -3.03 35.59 -2.98
N VAL A 319 -3.00 36.51 -2.02
CA VAL A 319 -2.45 36.23 -0.68
C VAL A 319 -3.26 35.15 0.03
N VAL A 320 -4.59 35.21 -0.04
CA VAL A 320 -5.48 34.18 0.53
C VAL A 320 -5.29 32.84 -0.19
N THR A 321 -5.27 32.82 -1.52
CA THR A 321 -5.04 31.59 -2.28
C THR A 321 -3.69 30.96 -1.94
N VAL A 322 -2.60 31.73 -1.95
CA VAL A 322 -1.26 31.23 -1.63
C VAL A 322 -1.18 30.76 -0.18
N PHE A 323 -1.85 31.43 0.76
CA PHE A 323 -1.95 30.95 2.14
C PHE A 323 -2.63 29.57 2.20
N LEU A 324 -3.82 29.43 1.63
CA LEU A 324 -4.62 28.20 1.71
C LEU A 324 -3.94 26.99 1.05
N PHE A 325 -3.20 27.23 -0.03
CA PHE A 325 -2.51 26.20 -0.81
C PHE A 325 -1.00 26.13 -0.54
N GLY A 326 -0.47 26.89 0.44
CA GLY A 326 0.93 26.86 0.84
C GLY A 326 1.93 26.95 -0.32
N LEU A 327 2.91 26.04 -0.32
CA LEU A 327 3.99 26.03 -1.31
C LEU A 327 3.49 25.77 -2.76
N PRO A 328 2.62 24.78 -3.03
CA PRO A 328 2.01 24.63 -4.36
C PRO A 328 1.26 25.88 -4.84
N GLY A 329 0.56 26.58 -3.94
CA GLY A 329 -0.10 27.85 -4.25
C GLY A 329 0.88 28.93 -4.68
N LEU A 330 2.01 29.06 -3.96
CA LEU A 330 3.07 30.01 -4.30
C LEU A 330 3.73 29.67 -5.65
N VAL A 331 4.04 28.40 -5.90
CA VAL A 331 4.62 27.96 -7.19
C VAL A 331 3.66 28.28 -8.33
N GLY A 332 2.38 27.91 -8.21
CA GLY A 332 1.36 28.24 -9.19
C GLY A 332 1.22 29.74 -9.43
N TYR A 333 1.27 30.55 -8.38
CA TYR A 333 1.27 32.02 -8.50
C TYR A 333 2.49 32.56 -9.27
N LEU A 334 3.68 32.02 -9.01
CA LEU A 334 4.92 32.45 -9.65
C LEU A 334 4.98 32.06 -11.13
N THR A 335 4.46 30.89 -11.50
CA THR A 335 4.50 30.37 -12.89
C THR A 335 3.34 30.85 -13.75
N TYR A 336 2.17 31.12 -13.16
CA TYR A 336 0.99 31.57 -13.91
C TYR A 336 1.14 32.99 -14.46
N ARG A 337 1.93 33.85 -13.80
CA ARG A 337 2.07 35.27 -14.16
C ARG A 337 3.38 35.55 -14.89
N ARG A 338 3.29 36.38 -15.93
CA ARG A 338 4.46 37.03 -16.51
C ARG A 338 4.88 38.20 -15.61
N TRP A 339 6.16 38.22 -15.25
CA TRP A 339 6.73 39.25 -14.38
C TRP A 339 7.46 40.28 -15.26
N PRO A 340 6.95 41.52 -15.38
CA PRO A 340 7.60 42.54 -16.20
C PRO A 340 8.95 42.97 -15.60
N PRO A 341 9.88 43.49 -16.40
CA PRO A 341 11.11 44.05 -15.85
C PRO A 341 10.79 45.26 -14.95
N LEU A 342 11.65 45.47 -13.95
CA LEU A 342 11.56 46.56 -12.97
C LEU A 342 12.74 47.54 -13.16
N PRO A 343 12.87 48.26 -14.29
CA PRO A 343 13.89 49.28 -14.41
C PRO A 343 13.58 50.50 -13.52
N PRO A 344 14.59 51.33 -13.19
CA PRO A 344 14.37 52.59 -12.51
C PRO A 344 13.55 53.54 -13.39
N CYS A 345 12.60 54.25 -12.79
CA CYS A 345 11.84 55.29 -13.45
C CYS A 345 12.75 56.49 -13.75
N PRO A 346 12.77 57.05 -14.97
CA PRO A 346 13.62 58.20 -15.30
C PRO A 346 13.23 59.48 -14.53
N SER A 347 11.98 59.60 -14.06
CA SER A 347 11.51 60.78 -13.34
C SER A 347 11.74 60.72 -11.82
N CYS A 348 11.52 59.56 -11.18
CA CYS A 348 11.59 59.43 -9.72
C CYS A 348 12.61 58.40 -9.23
N ASN A 349 13.32 57.73 -10.14
CA ASN A 349 14.30 56.67 -9.88
C ASN A 349 13.77 55.42 -9.13
N ALA A 350 12.47 55.34 -8.83
CA ALA A 350 11.87 54.16 -8.21
C ALA A 350 11.79 52.99 -9.21
N LEU A 351 12.04 51.76 -8.72
CA LEU A 351 11.86 50.54 -9.53
C LEU A 351 10.37 50.33 -9.81
N ALA A 352 9.99 50.39 -11.09
CA ALA A 352 8.58 50.35 -11.50
C ALA A 352 8.35 49.34 -12.63
N PRO A 353 7.25 48.55 -12.60
CA PRO A 353 6.88 47.61 -13.66
C PRO A 353 6.71 48.28 -15.02
N ARG A 354 7.30 47.71 -16.08
CA ARG A 354 7.15 48.16 -17.48
C ARG A 354 6.06 47.41 -18.27
N ASP A 355 4.94 47.11 -17.61
CA ASP A 355 3.74 46.51 -18.22
C ASP A 355 2.58 47.52 -18.39
N ARG A 356 2.84 48.81 -18.16
CA ARG A 356 1.84 49.88 -18.11
C ARG A 356 2.44 51.21 -18.54
N GLU A 357 1.57 52.17 -18.88
CA GLU A 357 1.97 53.47 -19.43
C GLU A 357 2.57 54.42 -18.39
N THR A 358 2.16 54.32 -17.12
CA THR A 358 2.55 55.25 -16.05
C THR A 358 3.32 54.57 -14.92
N CYS A 359 4.25 55.31 -14.32
CA CYS A 359 4.97 54.85 -13.15
C CYS A 359 4.01 54.72 -11.96
N HIS A 360 3.92 53.54 -11.34
CA HIS A 360 3.09 53.34 -10.15
C HIS A 360 3.54 54.18 -8.93
N ALA A 361 4.81 54.59 -8.87
CA ALA A 361 5.33 55.35 -7.74
C ALA A 361 5.05 56.86 -7.83
N CYS A 362 5.28 57.49 -8.99
CA CYS A 362 5.12 58.94 -9.17
C CYS A 362 3.99 59.35 -10.12
N GLY A 363 3.31 58.41 -10.77
CA GLY A 363 2.21 58.65 -11.71
C GLY A 363 2.62 59.18 -13.09
N GLN A 364 3.90 59.52 -13.30
CA GLN A 364 4.37 60.06 -14.58
C GLN A 364 4.36 59.01 -15.70
N PRO A 365 3.97 59.36 -16.93
CA PRO A 365 4.05 58.46 -18.07
C PRO A 365 5.51 58.10 -18.33
N PHE A 366 5.76 56.85 -18.67
CA PHE A 366 7.08 56.44 -19.09
C PHE A 366 7.41 57.05 -20.47
N PRO A 367 8.69 57.39 -20.73
CA PRO A 367 9.08 57.87 -22.05
C PRO A 367 8.79 56.80 -23.09
N ARG A 368 8.29 57.23 -24.26
CA ARG A 368 8.12 56.34 -25.41
C ARG A 368 9.49 55.74 -25.74
N PRO A 369 9.57 54.44 -26.07
CA PRO A 369 10.82 53.86 -26.52
C PRO A 369 11.34 54.68 -27.69
N THR A 370 12.65 54.98 -27.68
CA THR A 370 13.32 55.61 -28.81
C THR A 370 13.07 54.75 -30.04
N LEU A 371 12.58 55.35 -31.12
CA LEU A 371 12.37 54.66 -32.39
C LEU A 371 13.75 54.31 -32.96
N GLU A 372 14.31 53.19 -32.54
CA GLU A 372 15.40 52.54 -33.24
C GLU A 372 14.79 51.97 -34.53
N GLY A 373 15.22 52.48 -35.68
CA GLY A 373 14.52 52.31 -36.94
C GLY A 373 14.19 50.86 -37.30
N ILE A 374 12.99 50.72 -37.87
CA ILE A 374 12.41 49.55 -38.56
C ILE A 374 11.76 48.50 -37.62
N GLU A 375 10.53 48.78 -37.18
CA GLU A 375 9.54 47.73 -36.86
C GLU A 375 8.57 47.61 -38.04
N ILE A 376 8.70 46.54 -38.83
CA ILE A 376 7.73 46.16 -39.87
C ILE A 376 6.63 45.36 -39.18
N PHE A 377 5.41 45.90 -39.15
CA PHE A 377 4.21 45.12 -38.82
C PHE A 377 3.65 44.56 -40.13
N ALA A 378 3.77 43.23 -40.30
CA ALA A 378 3.14 42.47 -41.38
C ALA A 378 1.80 41.87 -40.92
#